data_AF-A0A5B8B6P5-F1
#
_entry.id   AF-A0A5B8B6P5-F1
#
_cell.length_a   1.000
_cell.length_b   1.000
_cell.length_c   1.000
_cell.angle_alpha   90.00
_cell.angle_beta   90.00
_cell.angle_gamma   90.00
#
_symmetry.space_group_name_H-M   'P 1'
#
loop_
_entity.id
_entity.type
_entity.pdbx_description
1 polymer ?
#
loop_
_entity_poly.entity_id
_entity_poly.type
_entity_poly.pdbx_seq_one_letter_code
_entity_poly.pdbx_strand_id
1 'polypeptide(L)'
;MDRAFPHRWPSAIEQLPAADQEFIGLSDIIGFLGRYVGTIAVSLAAALLIALFYVSTTDSTYTASTQILIEPRVSQHLQDAGEVNLSLDTAQMESQIAVMQSEKIATMVIDQLKLLDDPDFNRPQKLPLLQRVRRFGATFVEALGLRDKMWFAWLRRHLGFVLQAAPANPSEYEKSRLAMLTFRGGLDVRRVGVSYAIDISFTSLNAEAAARIANATADAFVREQLETKADAAKQGGAWLETRLEQLRDQMNKAMAKAQEFRSRHDYSVGDEAGAKGGGSGVPTLEELETTAETYQKMYESFLQAYTNSVSQQSYPVADARVITEATAPLSPSAPKPKLVLAFAAVAGLAFGIGLSFVRHMFDRTVGSARQIRENLGVECVGELPRIGRRRETGRIDEVLRKPHAPYTGSLRKARTEISLAETDHPIRFLGMTAASDGGSKSSVVGNLAALYSMSGLKTLVIDADVQHTITARLLGPSGTHGGPCQDPAWLNITSCPGRSFDLLPGPVIDARKLLMPKNMEAFLSELTACDLPSCAYDIVILDMPTLASGADLLKIGSILDGVVMVAECGETHLDTLRDLTRTLQTSRSPILGVLLTRARAATFLQRRT
;
A
#
# COMPACT_ATOMS: atom_id res chain seq x y z
N MET A 1 -1.30 -26.59 -57.25
CA MET A 1 -2.70 -27.02 -57.53
C MET A 1 -3.47 -26.82 -56.25
N ASP A 2 -3.84 -25.57 -56.04
CA ASP A 2 -4.57 -25.05 -54.90
C ASP A 2 -6.06 -25.38 -55.03
N ARG A 3 -6.64 -25.94 -53.97
CA ARG A 3 -8.09 -25.83 -53.74
C ARG A 3 -8.28 -25.16 -52.39
N ALA A 4 -8.55 -23.86 -52.49
CA ALA A 4 -8.93 -22.98 -51.40
C ALA A 4 -10.23 -23.47 -50.74
N PHE A 5 -10.26 -23.42 -49.41
CA PHE A 5 -11.42 -23.75 -48.56
C PHE A 5 -12.52 -22.70 -48.73
N PRO A 6 -13.73 -23.06 -49.19
CA PRO A 6 -14.86 -22.14 -49.24
C PRO A 6 -15.78 -22.39 -48.03
N HIS A 7 -15.33 -22.01 -46.84
CA HIS A 7 -16.24 -21.75 -45.70
C HIS A 7 -15.85 -20.38 -45.14
N ARG A 8 -15.97 -19.36 -45.99
CA ARG A 8 -15.89 -17.96 -45.58
C ARG A 8 -17.33 -17.47 -45.51
N TRP A 9 -17.79 -17.13 -44.31
CA TRP A 9 -18.86 -16.13 -44.17
C TRP A 9 -18.54 -14.95 -45.10
N PRO A 10 -19.53 -14.35 -45.78
CA PRO A 10 -19.28 -13.18 -46.60
C PRO A 10 -18.71 -12.09 -45.69
N SER A 11 -17.43 -11.81 -45.87
CA SER A 11 -16.77 -10.65 -45.29
C SER A 11 -17.32 -9.42 -46.02
N ALA A 12 -18.51 -8.99 -45.61
CA ALA A 12 -19.01 -7.66 -45.90
C ALA A 12 -18.10 -6.68 -45.15
N ILE A 13 -17.03 -6.30 -45.86
CA ILE A 13 -16.29 -5.08 -45.60
C ILE A 13 -17.27 -3.95 -45.86
N GLU A 14 -17.83 -3.41 -44.78
CA GLU A 14 -18.12 -1.98 -44.74
C GLU A 14 -17.46 -1.44 -43.49
N GLN A 15 -16.56 -0.49 -43.72
CA GLN A 15 -15.84 0.26 -42.71
C GLN A 15 -16.85 0.98 -41.81
N LEU A 16 -17.28 0.33 -40.74
CA LEU A 16 -17.82 1.05 -39.59
C LEU A 16 -16.65 1.81 -38.96
N PRO A 17 -16.79 3.13 -38.75
CA PRO A 17 -15.71 3.94 -38.21
C PRO A 17 -15.32 3.37 -36.84
N ALA A 18 -14.03 3.48 -36.53
CA ALA A 18 -13.51 3.25 -35.19
C ALA A 18 -14.20 4.22 -34.20
N ALA A 19 -15.36 3.81 -33.69
CA ALA A 19 -16.13 4.46 -32.64
C ALA A 19 -16.35 3.37 -31.57
N ASP A 20 -16.00 3.54 -30.31
CA ASP A 20 -15.40 4.64 -29.58
C ASP A 20 -14.35 4.04 -28.65
N GLN A 21 -13.39 4.84 -28.17
CA GLN A 21 -12.63 4.47 -26.99
C GLN A 21 -13.65 4.15 -25.88
N GLU A 22 -13.81 2.87 -25.53
CA GLU A 22 -14.67 2.43 -24.44
C GLU A 22 -14.19 3.12 -23.17
N PHE A 23 -14.88 4.21 -22.81
CA PHE A 23 -14.84 4.76 -21.47
C PHE A 23 -15.14 3.60 -20.52
N ILE A 24 -14.22 3.33 -19.60
CA ILE A 24 -14.42 2.40 -18.49
C ILE A 24 -15.74 2.78 -17.83
N GLY A 25 -16.79 1.99 -18.10
CA GLY A 25 -18.13 2.28 -17.62
C GLY A 25 -18.22 2.06 -16.12
N LEU A 26 -19.04 2.86 -15.42
CA LEU A 26 -19.28 2.67 -13.98
C LEU A 26 -19.75 1.24 -13.67
N SER A 27 -20.45 0.58 -14.60
CA SER A 27 -20.90 -0.80 -14.49
C SER A 27 -19.76 -1.83 -14.42
N ASP A 28 -18.65 -1.58 -15.12
CA ASP A 28 -17.49 -2.47 -15.08
C ASP A 28 -16.71 -2.30 -13.78
N ILE A 29 -16.64 -1.07 -13.27
CA ILE A 29 -16.07 -0.76 -11.96
C ILE A 29 -16.88 -1.46 -10.85
N ILE A 30 -18.21 -1.38 -10.89
CA ILE A 30 -19.08 -2.02 -9.90
C ILE A 30 -19.01 -3.56 -10.00
N GLY A 31 -18.93 -4.10 -11.21
CA GLY A 31 -18.75 -5.53 -11.45
C GLY A 31 -17.40 -6.05 -10.95
N PHE A 32 -16.34 -5.27 -11.14
CA PHE A 32 -15.01 -5.54 -10.60
C PHE A 32 -15.02 -5.51 -9.07
N LEU A 33 -15.58 -4.46 -8.48
CA LEU A 33 -15.64 -4.32 -7.02
C LEU A 33 -16.37 -5.51 -6.40
N GLY A 34 -17.55 -5.86 -6.92
CA GLY A 34 -18.36 -6.99 -6.45
C GLY A 34 -17.66 -8.36 -6.49
N ARG A 35 -16.76 -8.59 -7.46
CA ARG A 35 -16.01 -9.85 -7.59
C ARG A 35 -14.80 -9.91 -6.64
N TYR A 36 -14.21 -8.77 -6.32
CA TYR A 36 -12.96 -8.68 -5.54
C TYR A 36 -13.13 -8.01 -4.15
N VAL A 37 -14.36 -7.74 -3.69
CA VAL A 37 -14.62 -7.23 -2.32
C VAL A 37 -13.94 -8.12 -1.27
N GLY A 38 -13.94 -9.45 -1.46
CA GLY A 38 -13.32 -10.39 -0.53
C GLY A 38 -11.81 -10.18 -0.38
N THR A 39 -11.07 -10.00 -1.48
CA THR A 39 -9.62 -9.78 -1.44
C THR A 39 -9.29 -8.41 -0.85
N ILE A 40 -10.06 -7.38 -1.21
CA ILE A 40 -9.91 -6.03 -0.66
C ILE A 40 -10.17 -6.05 0.85
N ALA A 41 -11.26 -6.67 1.31
CA ALA A 41 -11.61 -6.78 2.72
C ALA A 41 -10.55 -7.54 3.54
N VAL A 42 -10.01 -8.65 3.02
CA VAL A 42 -8.94 -9.41 3.69
C VAL A 42 -7.66 -8.57 3.81
N SER A 43 -7.27 -7.86 2.76
CA SER A 43 -6.08 -7.00 2.80
C SER A 43 -6.24 -5.82 3.77
N LEU A 44 -7.42 -5.20 3.81
CA LEU A 44 -7.76 -4.14 4.77
C LEU A 44 -7.73 -4.67 6.22
N ALA A 45 -8.33 -5.84 6.46
CA ALA A 45 -8.32 -6.46 7.78
C ALA A 45 -6.90 -6.81 8.24
N ALA A 46 -6.06 -7.35 7.35
CA ALA A 46 -4.65 -7.64 7.65
C ALA A 46 -3.86 -6.37 7.98
N ALA A 47 -4.03 -5.29 7.22
CA ALA A 47 -3.37 -4.01 7.48
C ALA A 47 -3.81 -3.39 8.82
N LEU A 48 -5.11 -3.43 9.13
CA LEU A 48 -5.64 -2.96 10.41
C LEU A 48 -5.14 -3.80 11.59
N LEU A 49 -5.01 -5.13 11.44
CA LEU A 49 -4.44 -6.00 12.47
C LEU A 49 -2.97 -5.68 12.74
N ILE A 50 -2.17 -5.43 11.70
CA ILE A 50 -0.76 -5.02 11.85
C ILE A 50 -0.67 -3.65 12.54
N ALA A 51 -1.54 -2.71 12.18
CA ALA A 51 -1.58 -1.40 12.82
C ALA A 51 -1.99 -1.48 14.29
N LEU A 52 -3.01 -2.29 14.61
CA LEU A 52 -3.44 -2.54 15.97
C LEU A 52 -2.31 -3.19 16.80
N PHE A 53 -1.61 -4.17 16.22
CA PHE A 53 -0.42 -4.78 16.82
C PHE A 53 0.66 -3.74 17.13
N TYR A 54 0.96 -2.86 16.19
CA TYR A 54 1.97 -1.82 16.36
C TYR A 54 1.59 -0.85 17.48
N VAL A 55 0.36 -0.37 17.49
CA VAL A 55 -0.16 0.57 18.51
C VAL A 55 -0.20 -0.09 19.89
N SER A 56 -0.58 -1.36 20.00
CA SER A 56 -0.68 -2.05 21.28
C SER A 56 0.66 -2.49 21.86
N THR A 57 1.69 -2.67 21.02
CA THR A 57 3.01 -3.16 21.46
C THR A 57 4.06 -2.06 21.61
N THR A 58 3.78 -0.85 21.12
CA THR A 58 4.69 0.29 21.24
C THR A 58 4.36 1.07 22.49
N ASP A 59 5.35 1.28 23.35
CA ASP A 59 5.18 2.07 24.58
C ASP A 59 4.87 3.53 24.22
N SER A 60 3.95 4.14 24.98
CA SER A 60 3.55 5.53 24.78
C SER A 60 4.63 6.48 25.30
N THR A 61 4.99 7.47 24.50
CA THR A 61 5.92 8.54 24.92
C THR A 61 5.18 9.86 25.12
N TYR A 62 5.69 10.64 26.07
CA TYR A 62 5.15 11.92 26.50
C TYR A 62 6.24 12.98 26.31
N THR A 63 5.87 14.09 25.66
CA THR A 63 6.77 15.21 25.42
C THR A 63 6.27 16.41 26.21
N ALA A 64 7.13 17.01 27.03
CA ALA A 64 6.85 18.26 27.74
C ALA A 64 7.85 19.32 27.25
N SER A 65 7.42 20.58 27.17
CA SER A 65 8.27 21.68 26.71
C SER A 65 8.26 22.87 27.67
N THR A 66 9.42 23.50 27.83
CA THR A 66 9.63 24.75 28.57
C THR A 66 10.22 25.78 27.63
N GLN A 67 9.87 27.06 27.81
CA GLN A 67 10.37 28.13 26.95
C GLN A 67 11.24 29.08 27.74
N ILE A 68 12.39 29.41 27.17
CA ILE A 68 13.32 30.39 27.73
C ILE A 68 13.56 31.53 26.73
N LEU A 69 13.66 32.75 27.23
CA LEU A 69 14.04 33.92 26.45
C LEU A 69 15.52 34.18 26.67
N ILE A 70 16.28 34.29 25.59
CA ILE A 70 17.65 34.79 25.62
C ILE A 70 17.64 36.30 25.36
N GLU A 71 18.35 37.05 26.18
CA GLU A 71 18.53 38.48 26.01
C GLU A 71 19.83 38.71 25.21
N PRO A 72 19.77 39.35 24.02
CA PRO A 72 20.94 39.52 23.17
C PRO A 72 21.95 40.47 23.83
N ARG A 73 23.24 40.14 23.72
CA ARG A 73 24.32 41.05 24.14
C ARG A 73 24.59 42.08 23.05
N VAL A 74 23.98 43.25 23.18
CA VAL A 74 24.36 44.41 22.36
C VAL A 74 25.51 45.14 23.06
N SER A 75 26.71 45.05 22.52
CA SER A 75 27.84 45.86 22.97
C SER A 75 27.56 47.34 22.67
N GLN A 76 27.51 48.18 23.71
CA GLN A 76 27.19 49.62 23.61
C GLN A 76 28.08 50.39 22.61
N HIS A 77 29.27 49.89 22.26
CA HIS A 77 30.17 50.52 21.28
C HIS A 77 29.81 50.28 19.80
N LEU A 78 28.82 49.41 19.51
CA LEU A 78 28.36 49.13 18.15
C LEU A 78 26.99 49.75 17.81
N GLN A 79 26.40 50.53 18.72
CA GLN A 79 25.13 51.21 18.47
C GLN A 79 25.21 52.33 17.42
N ASP A 80 26.40 52.84 17.10
CA ASP A 80 26.61 53.88 16.08
C ASP A 80 26.71 53.37 14.63
N ALA A 81 26.80 52.04 14.42
CA ALA A 81 26.77 51.44 13.10
C ALA A 81 25.36 50.91 12.80
N GLY A 82 24.55 51.71 12.13
CA GLY A 82 23.11 51.48 11.87
C GLY A 82 22.71 50.25 11.02
N GLU A 83 23.54 49.22 10.92
CA GLU A 83 23.17 47.93 10.32
C GLU A 83 23.11 46.84 11.39
N VAL A 84 21.88 46.55 11.85
CA VAL A 84 21.56 45.36 12.65
C VAL A 84 21.84 44.12 11.80
N ASN A 85 23.02 43.52 11.96
CA ASN A 85 23.42 42.31 11.26
C ASN A 85 22.65 41.09 11.78
N LEU A 86 21.46 40.84 11.21
CA LEU A 86 20.59 39.69 11.54
C LEU A 86 21.32 38.32 11.46
N SER A 87 22.40 38.23 10.66
CA SER A 87 23.23 37.03 10.53
C SER A 87 24.13 36.76 11.73
N LEU A 88 24.53 37.77 12.51
CA LEU A 88 25.31 37.56 13.74
C LEU A 88 24.42 36.99 14.84
N ASP A 89 23.18 37.48 14.93
CA ASP A 89 22.19 37.05 15.91
C ASP A 89 21.78 35.58 15.73
N THR A 90 21.69 35.10 14.49
CA THR A 90 21.42 33.68 14.21
C THR A 90 22.56 32.79 14.70
N ALA A 91 23.81 33.17 14.45
CA ALA A 91 24.99 32.41 14.87
C ALA A 91 25.13 32.37 16.41
N GLN A 92 24.81 33.47 17.09
CA GLN A 92 24.78 33.52 18.54
C GLN A 92 23.71 32.59 19.12
N MET A 93 22.49 32.62 18.57
CA MET A 93 21.41 31.73 19.01
C MET A 93 21.73 30.24 18.79
N GLU A 94 22.30 29.89 17.64
CA GLU A 94 22.74 28.51 17.37
C GLU A 94 23.82 28.05 18.35
N SER A 95 24.74 28.94 18.71
CA SER A 95 25.76 28.66 19.73
C SER A 95 25.12 28.39 21.10
N GLN A 96 24.10 29.16 21.49
CA GLN A 96 23.38 28.93 22.75
C GLN A 96 22.62 27.60 22.76
N ILE A 97 22.00 27.21 21.63
CA ILE A 97 21.36 25.90 21.47
C ILE A 97 22.40 24.78 21.63
N ALA A 98 23.59 24.93 21.03
CA ALA A 98 24.67 23.95 21.16
C ALA A 98 25.17 23.82 22.62
N VAL A 99 25.25 24.93 23.36
CA VAL A 99 25.59 24.92 24.80
C VAL A 99 24.52 24.18 25.61
N MET A 100 23.23 24.37 25.31
CA MET A 100 22.14 23.64 25.98
C MET A 100 22.18 22.14 25.71
N GLN A 101 22.63 21.73 24.53
CA GLN A 101 22.80 20.33 24.15
C GLN A 101 24.15 19.74 24.58
N SER A 102 24.98 20.51 25.29
CA SER A 102 26.30 20.07 25.73
C SER A 102 26.21 19.00 26.82
N GLU A 103 27.27 18.19 26.91
CA GLU A 103 27.40 17.15 27.93
C GLU A 103 27.41 17.74 29.35
N LYS A 104 27.93 18.96 29.52
CA LYS A 104 27.96 19.65 30.82
C LYS A 104 26.55 19.86 31.37
N ILE A 105 25.64 20.43 30.56
CA ILE A 105 24.25 20.64 30.96
C ILE A 105 23.56 19.31 31.24
N ALA A 106 23.77 18.30 30.39
CA ALA A 106 23.20 16.97 30.59
C ALA A 106 23.63 16.35 31.94
N THR A 107 24.92 16.40 32.27
CA THR A 107 25.45 15.88 33.54
C THR A 107 24.87 16.63 34.74
N MET A 108 24.78 17.97 34.68
CA MET A 108 24.18 18.75 35.76
C MET A 108 22.72 18.36 36.03
N VAL A 109 21.94 18.09 34.98
CA VAL A 109 20.54 17.66 35.11
C VAL A 109 20.43 16.22 35.63
N ILE A 110 21.27 15.31 35.10
CA ILE A 110 21.33 13.90 35.52
C ILE A 110 21.65 13.80 37.01
N ASP A 111 22.63 14.57 37.47
CA ASP A 111 23.05 14.59 38.88
C ASP A 111 22.01 15.29 39.77
N GLN A 112 21.45 16.43 39.33
CA GLN A 112 20.44 17.18 40.09
C GLN A 112 19.17 16.36 40.33
N LEU A 113 18.71 15.61 39.32
CA LEU A 113 17.51 14.77 39.41
C LEU A 113 17.80 13.31 39.82
N LYS A 114 19.08 12.96 40.04
CA LYS A 114 19.52 11.59 40.35
C LYS A 114 19.00 10.55 39.35
N LEU A 115 19.05 10.87 38.05
CA LEU A 115 18.49 10.03 36.98
C LEU A 115 19.22 8.69 36.83
N LEU A 116 20.43 8.56 37.37
CA LEU A 116 21.18 7.29 37.41
C LEU A 116 20.49 6.22 38.25
N ASP A 117 19.72 6.63 39.27
CA ASP A 117 19.00 5.74 40.17
C ASP A 117 17.57 5.44 39.70
N ASP A 118 17.06 6.19 38.71
CA ASP A 118 15.69 6.03 38.21
C ASP A 118 15.58 4.80 37.27
N PRO A 119 14.85 3.74 37.68
CA PRO A 119 14.73 2.52 36.89
C PRO A 119 13.82 2.71 35.66
N ASP A 120 12.96 3.72 35.62
CA ASP A 120 12.11 4.02 34.46
C ASP A 120 12.90 4.78 33.39
N PHE A 121 13.86 5.64 33.79
CA PHE A 121 14.75 6.37 32.89
C PHE A 121 15.78 5.44 32.23
N ASN A 122 16.37 4.52 32.99
CA ASN A 122 17.42 3.62 32.49
C ASN A 122 16.90 2.37 31.77
N ARG A 123 15.59 2.28 31.45
CA ARG A 123 15.08 1.16 30.65
C ARG A 123 15.52 1.29 29.20
N PRO A 124 15.97 0.19 28.55
CA PRO A 124 16.23 0.22 27.11
C PRO A 124 14.95 0.56 26.34
N GLN A 125 14.91 1.75 25.74
CA GLN A 125 13.76 2.29 24.98
C GLN A 125 13.32 1.45 23.77
N LYS A 126 14.12 0.46 23.34
CA LYS A 126 13.80 -0.44 22.22
C LYS A 126 13.75 -1.89 22.70
N LEU A 127 12.59 -2.32 23.19
CA LEU A 127 12.32 -3.75 23.41
C LEU A 127 12.50 -4.52 22.08
N PRO A 128 13.24 -5.65 22.05
CA PRO A 128 13.41 -6.44 20.83
C PRO A 128 12.05 -6.92 20.30
N LEU A 129 11.90 -6.95 18.97
CA LEU A 129 10.68 -7.37 18.26
C LEU A 129 10.06 -8.65 18.83
N LEU A 130 10.91 -9.57 19.27
CA LEU A 130 10.53 -10.84 19.87
C LEU A 130 9.69 -10.70 21.15
N GLN A 131 10.01 -9.73 22.00
CA GLN A 131 9.26 -9.49 23.24
C GLN A 131 7.90 -8.82 22.98
N ARG A 132 7.80 -8.01 21.91
CA ARG A 132 6.53 -7.42 21.44
C ARG A 132 5.57 -8.50 20.94
N VAL A 133 6.10 -9.47 20.17
CA VAL A 133 5.33 -10.64 19.71
C VAL A 133 4.82 -11.48 20.88
N ARG A 134 5.61 -11.64 21.96
CA ARG A 134 5.18 -12.37 23.17
C ARG A 134 4.01 -11.69 23.90
N ARG A 135 4.05 -10.36 24.04
CA ARG A 135 2.97 -9.59 24.70
C ARG A 135 1.66 -9.64 23.91
N PHE A 136 1.73 -9.52 22.58
CA PHE A 136 0.55 -9.60 21.73
C PHE A 136 -0.01 -11.02 21.61
N GLY A 137 0.85 -12.04 21.56
CA GLY A 137 0.42 -13.43 21.54
C GLY A 137 -0.39 -13.83 22.77
N ALA A 138 -0.16 -13.20 23.92
CA ALA A 138 -0.94 -13.43 25.13
C ALA A 138 -2.33 -12.77 25.06
N THR A 139 -2.41 -11.50 24.66
CA THR A 139 -3.68 -10.73 24.63
C THR A 139 -4.58 -11.08 23.44
N PHE A 140 -4.02 -11.38 22.28
CA PHE A 140 -4.79 -11.71 21.07
C PHE A 140 -5.37 -13.13 21.11
N VAL A 141 -4.65 -14.08 21.71
CA VAL A 141 -5.15 -15.46 21.94
C VAL A 141 -6.29 -15.47 22.96
N GLU A 142 -6.26 -14.56 23.92
CA GLU A 142 -7.30 -14.38 24.94
C GLU A 142 -8.56 -13.70 24.36
N ALA A 143 -8.39 -12.68 23.50
CA ALA A 143 -9.50 -11.97 22.87
C ALA A 143 -10.23 -12.77 21.77
N LEU A 144 -9.55 -13.69 21.07
CA LEU A 144 -10.14 -14.49 19.99
C LEU A 144 -10.60 -15.90 20.41
N GLY A 145 -10.48 -16.26 21.69
CA GLY A 145 -10.96 -17.57 22.17
C GLY A 145 -10.30 -18.78 21.49
N LEU A 146 -9.14 -18.60 20.86
CA LEU A 146 -8.44 -19.62 20.06
C LEU A 146 -7.46 -20.45 20.89
N ARG A 147 -7.73 -20.61 22.20
CA ARG A 147 -6.86 -21.31 23.16
C ARG A 147 -6.62 -22.79 22.80
N ASP A 148 -7.53 -23.40 22.02
CA ASP A 148 -7.58 -24.86 21.89
C ASP A 148 -6.99 -25.47 20.60
N LYS A 149 -6.34 -24.70 19.71
CA LYS A 149 -5.77 -25.29 18.48
C LYS A 149 -4.25 -25.48 18.55
N MET A 150 -3.83 -26.75 18.49
CA MET A 150 -2.47 -27.35 18.45
C MET A 150 -1.39 -26.62 17.62
N TRP A 151 -1.73 -25.70 16.71
CA TRP A 151 -0.77 -25.03 15.85
C TRP A 151 0.11 -24.01 16.59
N PHE A 152 -0.39 -23.35 17.65
CA PHE A 152 0.43 -22.43 18.47
C PHE A 152 1.53 -23.17 19.24
N ALA A 153 1.25 -24.39 19.70
CA ALA A 153 2.23 -25.24 20.37
C ALA A 153 3.31 -25.76 19.40
N TRP A 154 2.91 -26.11 18.18
CA TRP A 154 3.83 -26.48 17.10
C TRP A 154 4.74 -25.30 16.69
N LEU A 155 4.18 -24.09 16.54
CA LEU A 155 4.94 -22.89 16.15
C LEU A 155 5.99 -22.48 17.21
N ARG A 156 5.63 -22.59 18.49
CA ARG A 156 6.53 -22.31 19.63
C ARG A 156 7.71 -23.29 19.71
N ARG A 157 7.52 -24.52 19.22
CA ARG A 157 8.54 -25.58 19.24
C ARG A 157 9.50 -25.50 18.05
N HIS A 158 9.05 -24.98 16.91
CA HIS A 158 9.89 -24.88 15.71
C HIS A 158 10.62 -23.54 15.54
N LEU A 159 10.10 -22.44 16.07
CA LEU A 159 10.85 -21.18 16.15
C LEU A 159 11.59 -21.09 17.48
N GLY A 160 12.71 -21.79 17.59
CA GLY A 160 13.61 -21.73 18.74
C GLY A 160 14.18 -20.33 18.94
N PHE A 161 13.68 -19.61 19.95
CA PHE A 161 14.21 -18.30 20.35
C PHE A 161 14.82 -18.39 21.76
N VAL A 162 16.09 -18.78 21.80
CA VAL A 162 16.92 -18.67 23.00
C VAL A 162 17.39 -17.22 23.12
N LEU A 163 17.02 -16.53 24.19
CA LEU A 163 17.66 -15.26 24.58
C LEU A 163 18.60 -15.56 25.74
N GLN A 164 19.88 -15.36 25.46
CA GLN A 164 20.95 -15.31 26.45
C GLN A 164 20.65 -14.16 27.42
N ALA A 165 20.64 -14.46 28.72
CA ALA A 165 20.42 -13.48 29.77
C ALA A 165 21.57 -12.46 29.74
N ALA A 166 21.24 -11.17 29.62
CA ALA A 166 22.20 -10.09 29.77
C ALA A 166 22.84 -10.14 31.17
N PRO A 167 24.12 -9.78 31.32
CA PRO A 167 24.82 -9.86 32.60
C PRO A 167 24.13 -9.02 33.67
N ALA A 168 24.04 -9.58 34.87
CA ALA A 168 23.45 -8.94 36.03
C ALA A 168 24.40 -7.86 36.57
N ASN A 169 23.87 -6.64 36.70
CA ASN A 169 24.48 -5.41 37.19
C ASN A 169 25.45 -4.71 36.22
N PRO A 170 24.96 -3.76 35.38
CA PRO A 170 25.83 -2.89 34.60
C PRO A 170 26.74 -2.08 35.52
N SER A 171 27.99 -1.89 35.09
CA SER A 171 28.97 -1.02 35.75
C SER A 171 28.45 0.42 35.87
N GLU A 172 28.93 1.20 36.84
CA GLU A 172 28.52 2.62 36.98
C GLU A 172 28.77 3.42 35.71
N TYR A 173 29.88 3.17 35.02
CA TYR A 173 30.19 3.79 33.74
C TYR A 173 29.14 3.45 32.66
N GLU A 174 28.68 2.20 32.58
CA GLU A 174 27.63 1.80 31.64
C GLU A 174 26.29 2.47 31.95
N LYS A 175 25.95 2.62 33.24
CA LYS A 175 24.75 3.36 33.67
C LYS A 175 24.84 4.83 33.27
N SER A 176 25.95 5.50 33.57
CA SER A 176 26.15 6.91 33.22
C SER A 176 26.12 7.13 31.71
N ARG A 177 26.74 6.22 30.95
CA ARG A 177 26.72 6.28 29.48
C ARG A 177 25.32 6.03 28.92
N LEU A 178 24.56 5.10 29.46
CA LEU A 178 23.17 4.83 29.05
C LEU A 178 22.26 6.02 29.39
N ALA A 179 22.40 6.59 30.60
CA ALA A 179 21.66 7.77 31.03
C ALA A 179 21.95 8.96 30.11
N MET A 180 23.22 9.19 29.77
CA MET A 180 23.63 10.23 28.82
C MET A 180 23.03 10.03 27.43
N LEU A 181 23.06 8.80 26.90
CA LEU A 181 22.45 8.49 25.60
C LEU A 181 20.92 8.67 25.61
N THR A 182 20.27 8.28 26.70
CA THR A 182 18.82 8.42 26.87
C THR A 182 18.43 9.89 27.01
N PHE A 183 19.20 10.67 27.77
CA PHE A 183 19.01 12.11 27.92
C PHE A 183 19.16 12.81 26.57
N ARG A 184 20.27 12.60 25.86
CA ARG A 184 20.50 13.22 24.54
C ARG A 184 19.50 12.78 23.47
N GLY A 185 19.02 11.54 23.53
CA GLY A 185 18.00 11.03 22.61
C GLY A 185 16.58 11.57 22.90
N GLY A 186 16.32 11.97 24.15
CA GLY A 186 15.03 12.53 24.58
C GLY A 186 14.95 14.05 24.53
N LEU A 187 16.08 14.75 24.58
CA LEU A 187 16.17 16.21 24.57
C LEU A 187 16.14 16.76 23.13
N ASP A 188 15.24 17.71 22.88
CA ASP A 188 15.16 18.45 21.62
C ASP A 188 15.02 19.95 21.94
N VAL A 189 15.98 20.74 21.47
CA VAL A 189 16.08 22.18 21.73
C VAL A 189 16.00 22.92 20.41
N ARG A 190 15.02 23.82 20.26
CA ARG A 190 14.76 24.54 19.01
C ARG A 190 14.44 26.00 19.25
N ARG A 191 14.83 26.86 18.31
CA ARG A 191 14.42 28.26 18.29
C ARG A 191 12.96 28.40 17.85
N VAL A 192 12.20 29.28 18.52
CA VAL A 192 10.82 29.60 18.14
C VAL A 192 10.83 30.66 17.03
N GLY A 193 10.77 30.22 15.78
CA GLY A 193 10.76 31.11 14.60
C GLY A 193 12.03 31.94 14.48
N VAL A 194 11.89 33.26 14.35
CA VAL A 194 13.00 34.23 14.33
C VAL A 194 13.20 34.98 15.65
N SER A 195 12.57 34.52 16.74
CA SER A 195 12.66 35.18 18.04
C SER A 195 13.88 34.73 18.86
N TYR A 196 14.20 35.42 19.95
CA TYR A 196 15.18 34.95 20.94
C TYR A 196 14.61 33.93 21.93
N ALA A 197 13.40 33.42 21.68
CA ALA A 197 12.81 32.36 22.49
C ALA A 197 13.29 30.98 22.00
N ILE A 198 13.69 30.13 22.94
CA ILE A 198 14.07 28.75 22.72
C ILE A 198 13.07 27.84 23.43
N ASP A 199 12.54 26.87 22.69
CA ASP A 199 11.72 25.78 23.20
C ASP A 199 12.62 24.59 23.51
N ILE A 200 12.64 24.19 24.77
CA ILE A 200 13.35 23.00 25.25
C ILE A 200 12.29 21.94 25.53
N SER A 201 12.31 20.87 24.74
CA SER A 201 11.38 19.76 24.90
C SER A 201 12.10 18.48 25.30
N PHE A 202 11.49 17.71 26.20
CA PHE A 202 12.01 16.41 26.61
C PHE A 202 10.96 15.32 26.42
N THR A 203 11.35 14.22 25.77
CA THR A 203 10.49 13.06 25.53
C THR A 203 10.85 11.91 26.45
N SER A 204 9.88 11.47 27.26
CA SER A 204 10.04 10.36 28.21
C SER A 204 8.84 9.40 28.18
N LEU A 205 8.97 8.22 28.79
CA LEU A 205 7.87 7.27 28.98
C LEU A 205 6.89 7.72 30.08
N ASN A 206 7.34 8.60 30.98
CA ASN A 206 6.53 9.16 32.05
C ASN A 206 6.32 10.67 31.81
N ALA A 207 5.06 11.10 31.86
CA ALA A 207 4.65 12.49 31.65
C ALA A 207 5.25 13.45 32.69
N GLU A 208 5.30 13.06 33.97
CA GLU A 208 5.88 13.89 35.03
C GLU A 208 7.40 14.00 34.89
N ALA A 209 8.07 12.89 34.57
CA ALA A 209 9.51 12.89 34.35
C ALA A 209 9.88 13.81 33.17
N ALA A 210 9.11 13.79 32.08
CA ALA A 210 9.33 14.67 30.95
C ALA A 210 9.31 16.16 31.34
N ALA A 211 8.29 16.58 32.10
CA ALA A 211 8.17 17.96 32.57
C ALA A 211 9.30 18.35 33.53
N ARG A 212 9.62 17.49 34.50
CA ARG A 212 10.71 17.75 35.46
C ARG A 212 12.07 17.87 34.78
N ILE A 213 12.38 17.01 33.81
CA ILE A 213 13.66 17.03 33.10
C ILE A 213 13.75 18.27 32.21
N ALA A 214 12.68 18.64 31.49
CA ALA A 214 12.65 19.86 30.69
C ALA A 214 12.91 21.11 31.54
N ASN A 215 12.19 21.26 32.67
CA ASN A 215 12.39 22.38 33.60
C ASN A 215 13.80 22.40 34.19
N ALA A 216 14.30 21.25 34.65
CA ALA A 216 15.65 21.15 35.19
C ALA A 216 16.73 21.52 34.15
N THR A 217 16.48 21.24 32.86
CA THR A 217 17.40 21.60 31.78
C THR A 217 17.45 23.11 31.56
N ALA A 218 16.29 23.79 31.61
CA ALA A 218 16.24 25.25 31.55
C ALA A 218 16.95 25.89 32.74
N ASP A 219 16.68 25.41 33.96
CA ASP A 219 17.32 25.90 35.18
C ASP A 219 18.83 25.66 35.18
N ALA A 220 19.27 24.49 34.71
CA ALA A 220 20.67 24.14 34.57
C ALA A 220 21.38 25.10 33.62
N PHE A 221 20.78 25.44 32.48
CA PHE A 221 21.36 26.41 31.55
C PHE A 221 21.47 27.82 32.15
N VAL A 222 20.42 28.30 32.82
CA VAL A 222 20.44 29.61 33.49
C VAL A 222 21.53 29.66 34.57
N ARG A 223 21.67 28.58 35.35
CA ARG A 223 22.70 28.45 36.38
C ARG A 223 24.11 28.44 35.78
N GLU A 224 24.32 27.70 34.70
CA GLU A 224 25.60 27.65 33.98
C GLU A 224 26.01 29.02 33.43
N GLN A 225 25.05 29.80 32.90
CA GLN A 225 25.31 31.16 32.42
C GLN A 225 25.72 32.09 33.55
N LEU A 226 25.06 31.99 34.71
CA LEU A 226 25.40 32.77 35.90
C LEU A 226 26.79 32.42 36.42
N GLU A 227 27.11 31.12 36.50
CA GLU A 227 28.42 30.65 36.95
C GLU A 227 29.54 31.08 36.00
N THR A 228 29.35 30.88 34.69
CA THR A 228 30.32 31.30 33.66
C THR A 228 30.56 32.81 33.71
N LYS A 229 29.51 33.62 33.89
CA LYS A 229 29.64 35.08 34.06
C LYS A 229 30.36 35.44 35.34
N ALA A 230 30.01 34.81 36.45
CA ALA A 230 30.65 35.06 37.73
C ALA A 230 32.14 34.73 37.67
N ASP A 231 32.52 33.63 37.02
CA ASP A 231 33.92 33.23 36.86
C ASP A 231 34.68 34.12 35.88
N ALA A 232 34.07 34.51 34.76
CA ALA A 232 34.65 35.51 33.86
C ALA A 232 34.86 36.87 34.55
N ALA A 233 33.91 37.30 35.40
CA ALA A 233 34.03 38.52 36.19
C ALA A 233 35.16 38.42 37.23
N LYS A 234 35.29 37.28 37.94
CA LYS A 234 36.42 37.04 38.87
C LYS A 234 37.76 37.09 38.15
N GLN A 235 37.89 36.41 37.00
CA GLN A 235 39.12 36.38 36.22
C GLN A 235 39.47 37.77 35.65
N GLY A 236 38.48 38.51 35.14
CA GLY A 236 38.65 39.88 34.68
C GLY A 236 39.06 40.83 35.80
N GLY A 237 38.47 40.68 36.99
CA GLY A 237 38.86 41.42 38.20
C GLY A 237 40.32 41.18 38.59
N ALA A 238 40.75 39.90 38.61
CA ALA A 238 42.14 39.54 38.91
C ALA A 238 43.13 40.09 37.86
N TRP A 239 42.73 40.12 36.59
CA TRP A 239 43.53 40.73 35.52
C TRP A 239 43.65 42.25 35.68
N LEU A 240 42.54 42.93 35.98
CA LEU A 240 42.53 44.38 36.24
C LEU A 240 43.39 44.74 37.45
N GLU A 241 43.33 43.96 38.52
CA GLU A 241 44.15 44.11 39.72
C GLU A 241 45.65 44.04 39.37
N THR A 242 46.06 42.98 38.67
CA THR A 242 47.46 42.81 38.21
C THR A 242 47.89 43.99 37.33
N ARG A 243 47.02 44.46 36.45
CA ARG A 243 47.32 45.59 35.55
C ARG A 243 47.44 46.90 36.32
N LEU A 244 46.61 47.10 37.34
CA LEU A 244 46.61 48.29 38.18
C LEU A 244 47.89 48.38 39.01
N GLU A 245 48.39 47.25 39.52
CA GLU A 245 49.72 47.18 40.17
C GLU A 245 50.85 47.56 39.22
N GLN A 246 50.86 47.02 37.99
CA GLN A 246 51.87 47.36 36.98
C GLN A 246 51.83 48.85 36.63
N LEU A 247 50.64 49.41 36.43
CA LEU A 247 50.46 50.84 36.12
C LEU A 247 50.92 51.72 37.28
N ARG A 248 50.64 51.32 38.53
CA ARG A 248 51.13 52.02 39.72
C ARG A 248 52.66 52.07 39.76
N ASP A 249 53.34 50.96 39.48
CA ASP A 249 54.80 50.91 39.44
C ASP A 249 55.39 51.74 38.29
N GLN A 250 54.79 51.63 37.09
CA GLN A 250 55.21 52.43 35.92
C GLN A 250 55.02 53.94 36.16
N MET A 251 53.88 54.33 36.74
CA MET A 251 53.59 55.71 37.15
C MET A 251 54.64 56.20 38.16
N ASN A 252 54.89 55.44 39.23
CA ASN A 252 55.88 55.81 40.24
C ASN A 252 57.29 55.97 39.65
N LYS A 253 57.70 55.07 38.75
CA LYS A 253 58.99 55.15 38.04
C LYS A 253 59.07 56.35 37.11
N ALA A 254 58.01 56.64 36.36
CA ALA A 254 57.95 57.81 35.48
C ALA A 254 58.00 59.13 36.28
N MET A 255 57.22 59.23 37.36
CA MET A 255 57.26 60.37 38.28
C MET A 255 58.63 60.54 38.94
N ALA A 256 59.26 59.45 39.38
CA ALA A 256 60.60 59.49 39.95
C ALA A 256 61.65 59.98 38.94
N LYS A 257 61.58 59.52 37.68
CA LYS A 257 62.47 59.98 36.60
C LYS A 257 62.27 61.47 36.28
N ALA A 258 61.03 61.93 36.19
CA ALA A 258 60.73 63.34 35.96
C ALA A 258 61.23 64.21 37.12
N GLN A 259 61.03 63.76 38.36
CA GLN A 259 61.49 64.44 39.56
C GLN A 259 63.02 64.46 39.68
N GLU A 260 63.70 63.37 39.34
CA GLU A 260 65.16 63.26 39.30
C GLU A 260 65.77 64.14 38.20
N PHE A 261 65.12 64.22 37.04
CA PHE A 261 65.53 65.12 35.95
C PHE A 261 65.38 66.58 36.39
N ARG A 262 64.25 66.95 37.03
CA ARG A 262 64.08 68.26 37.66
C ARG A 262 65.17 68.53 38.69
N SER A 263 65.42 67.62 39.63
CA SER A 263 66.41 67.86 40.70
C SER A 263 67.84 67.96 40.19
N ARG A 264 68.19 67.35 39.06
CA ARG A 264 69.53 67.50 38.44
C ARG A 264 69.68 68.76 37.60
N HIS A 265 68.63 69.19 36.88
CA HIS A 265 68.68 70.34 35.97
C HIS A 265 68.28 71.67 36.61
N ASP A 266 67.50 71.67 37.69
CA ASP A 266 67.11 72.88 38.42
C ASP A 266 68.28 73.48 39.24
N TYR A 267 69.38 72.75 39.41
CA TYR A 267 70.62 73.28 39.98
C TYR A 267 71.55 73.97 38.94
N SER A 268 71.25 73.93 37.63
CA SER A 268 72.12 74.50 36.59
C SER A 268 71.57 75.77 35.91
N VAL A 269 70.52 76.40 36.45
CA VAL A 269 70.02 77.67 35.91
C VAL A 269 70.87 78.83 36.46
N GLY A 270 71.99 79.03 35.78
CA GLY A 270 72.93 80.10 36.01
C GLY A 270 74.01 80.21 34.93
N ASP A 271 73.74 79.85 33.67
CA ASP A 271 74.32 80.53 32.49
C ASP A 271 73.68 80.04 31.18
N GLU A 272 73.38 80.97 30.28
CA GLU A 272 72.85 80.71 28.94
C GLU A 272 73.96 80.21 27.98
N ALA A 273 73.63 79.25 27.10
CA ALA A 273 73.92 79.32 25.66
C ALA A 273 73.62 77.98 24.96
N GLY A 274 73.01 78.07 23.78
CA GLY A 274 72.47 76.95 23.02
C GLY A 274 73.47 75.87 22.58
N ALA A 275 72.95 74.66 22.45
CA ALA A 275 73.56 73.56 21.71
C ALA A 275 72.53 72.94 20.76
N LYS A 276 72.59 73.35 19.49
CA LYS A 276 72.23 72.47 18.36
C LYS A 276 73.30 71.38 18.28
N GLY A 277 72.91 70.11 18.34
CA GLY A 277 73.83 68.99 18.12
C GLY A 277 73.20 67.65 18.54
N GLY A 278 73.00 66.76 17.56
CA GLY A 278 72.22 65.54 17.72
C GLY A 278 72.94 64.38 18.41
N GLY A 279 72.13 63.38 18.76
CA GLY A 279 72.55 61.99 18.86
C GLY A 279 73.00 61.51 20.25
N SER A 280 72.04 61.26 21.16
CA SER A 280 71.78 59.95 21.77
C SER A 280 71.01 60.06 23.11
N GLY A 281 69.72 59.73 23.07
CA GLY A 281 69.03 59.02 24.15
C GLY A 281 68.60 59.75 25.44
N VAL A 282 68.81 61.05 25.62
CA VAL A 282 68.32 61.75 26.82
C VAL A 282 66.94 62.39 26.55
N PRO A 283 65.85 61.92 27.18
CA PRO A 283 64.50 62.45 26.98
C PRO A 283 64.36 63.87 27.55
N THR A 284 63.49 64.68 26.93
CA THR A 284 63.21 66.06 27.39
C THR A 284 62.34 66.06 28.65
N LEU A 285 62.38 67.13 29.47
CA LEU A 285 61.56 67.22 30.69
C LEU A 285 60.06 67.16 30.37
N GLU A 286 59.63 67.89 29.34
CA GLU A 286 58.23 67.90 28.89
C GLU A 286 57.74 66.50 28.48
N GLU A 287 58.61 65.69 27.87
CA GLU A 287 58.32 64.30 27.51
C GLU A 287 58.21 63.40 28.76
N LEU A 288 59.07 63.59 29.77
CA LEU A 288 58.99 62.84 31.04
C LEU A 288 57.75 63.21 31.87
N GLU A 289 57.36 64.49 31.88
CA GLU A 289 56.14 64.95 32.56
C GLU A 289 54.89 64.42 31.84
N THR A 290 54.84 64.52 30.51
CA THR A 290 53.72 63.98 29.71
C THR A 290 53.58 62.47 29.89
N THR A 291 54.68 61.72 29.98
CA THR A 291 54.62 60.27 30.23
C THR A 291 54.13 59.96 31.63
N ALA A 292 54.58 60.69 32.66
CA ALA A 292 54.08 60.55 34.03
C ALA A 292 52.57 60.85 34.14
N GLU A 293 52.12 61.95 33.53
CA GLU A 293 50.69 62.30 33.45
C GLU A 293 49.87 61.25 32.71
N THR A 294 50.42 60.67 31.64
CA THR A 294 49.75 59.62 30.87
C THR A 294 49.53 58.37 31.74
N TYR A 295 50.56 57.93 32.47
CA TYR A 295 50.43 56.79 33.37
C TYR A 295 49.46 57.07 34.53
N GLN A 296 49.43 58.29 35.06
CA GLN A 296 48.45 58.70 36.07
C GLN A 296 47.03 58.61 35.53
N LYS A 297 46.75 59.21 34.36
CA LYS A 297 45.43 59.16 33.73
C LYS A 297 44.99 57.73 33.40
N MET A 298 45.92 56.89 32.93
CA MET A 298 45.64 55.47 32.72
C MET A 298 45.29 54.79 34.05
N TYR A 299 46.10 54.99 35.10
CA TYR A 299 45.85 54.40 36.42
C TYR A 299 44.47 54.80 36.97
N GLU A 300 44.11 56.08 36.93
CA GLU A 300 42.80 56.59 37.36
C GLU A 300 41.65 55.97 36.56
N SER A 301 41.80 55.88 35.23
CA SER A 301 40.80 55.24 34.36
C SER A 301 40.62 53.74 34.67
N PHE A 302 41.71 53.00 34.89
CA PHE A 302 41.66 51.58 35.24
C PHE A 302 41.14 51.36 36.66
N LEU A 303 41.44 52.24 37.61
CA LEU A 303 40.88 52.20 38.96
C LEU A 303 39.37 52.42 38.93
N GLN A 304 38.89 53.35 38.09
CA GLN A 304 37.46 53.56 37.88
C GLN A 304 36.81 52.34 37.23
N ALA A 305 37.46 51.72 36.23
CA ALA A 305 36.98 50.47 35.65
C ALA A 305 36.94 49.32 36.67
N TYR A 306 37.94 49.21 37.54
CA TYR A 306 38.01 48.20 38.61
C TYR A 306 36.89 48.40 39.64
N THR A 307 36.69 49.62 40.13
CA THR A 307 35.60 49.95 41.08
C THR A 307 34.21 49.72 40.48
N ASN A 308 34.03 50.03 39.19
CA ASN A 308 32.81 49.70 38.45
C ASN A 308 32.62 48.18 38.29
N SER A 309 33.69 47.42 38.02
CA SER A 309 33.62 45.96 37.90
C SER A 309 33.28 45.28 39.23
N VAL A 310 33.91 45.70 40.33
CA VAL A 310 33.67 45.14 41.67
C VAL A 310 32.25 45.45 42.15
N SER A 311 31.73 46.65 41.87
CA SER A 311 30.34 46.99 42.22
C SER A 311 29.31 46.19 41.40
N GLN A 312 29.56 45.96 40.10
CA GLN A 312 28.68 45.14 39.24
C GLN A 312 28.71 43.64 39.58
N GLN A 313 29.80 43.14 40.17
CA GLN A 313 29.94 41.73 40.56
C GLN A 313 28.88 41.27 41.58
N SER A 314 28.23 42.20 42.28
CA SER A 314 27.21 41.90 43.28
C SER A 314 25.88 41.41 42.69
N TYR A 315 25.62 41.62 41.39
CA TYR A 315 24.36 41.26 40.73
C TYR A 315 24.56 40.67 39.33
N PRO A 316 25.08 39.43 39.20
CA PRO A 316 25.07 38.75 37.92
C PRO A 316 23.61 38.46 37.52
N VAL A 317 23.12 39.14 36.48
CA VAL A 317 21.83 38.83 35.84
C VAL A 317 22.07 37.79 34.75
N ALA A 318 21.26 36.72 34.75
CA ALA A 318 21.30 35.72 33.71
C ALA A 318 20.85 36.34 32.39
N ASP A 319 21.57 36.07 31.29
CA ASP A 319 21.14 36.45 29.94
C ASP A 319 19.97 35.59 29.44
N ALA A 320 19.42 34.73 30.28
CA ALA A 320 18.30 33.87 29.97
C ALA A 320 17.30 33.84 31.12
N ARG A 321 16.01 33.90 30.79
CA ARG A 321 14.91 33.76 31.75
C ARG A 321 13.90 32.74 31.25
N VAL A 322 13.35 31.97 32.18
CA VAL A 322 12.25 31.03 31.89
C VAL A 322 10.97 31.84 31.69
N ILE A 323 10.30 31.65 30.55
CA ILE A 323 9.02 32.30 30.20
C ILE A 323 7.87 31.41 30.67
N THR A 324 7.93 30.12 30.32
CA THR A 324 6.88 29.14 30.61
C THR A 324 7.49 27.85 31.09
N GLU A 325 7.14 27.41 32.29
CA GLU A 325 7.54 26.11 32.81
C GLU A 325 6.81 24.97 32.11
N ALA A 326 7.49 23.85 31.92
CA ALA A 326 6.93 22.62 31.38
C ALA A 326 5.94 21.98 32.36
N THR A 327 4.76 21.65 31.86
CA THR A 327 3.72 20.88 32.56
C THR A 327 3.63 19.47 32.02
N ALA A 328 3.22 18.51 32.86
CA ALA A 328 3.03 17.13 32.43
C ALA A 328 1.89 17.02 31.38
N PRO A 329 2.15 16.45 30.18
CA PRO A 329 1.14 16.35 29.14
C PRO A 329 0.04 15.34 29.51
N LEU A 330 -1.21 15.70 29.22
CA LEU A 330 -2.39 14.87 29.52
C LEU A 330 -2.55 13.67 28.57
N SER A 331 -1.95 13.74 27.38
CA SER A 331 -2.08 12.71 26.34
C SER A 331 -0.70 12.32 25.79
N PRO A 332 -0.50 11.06 25.39
CA PRO A 332 0.76 10.62 24.81
C PRO A 332 1.01 11.29 23.46
N SER A 333 2.25 11.73 23.25
CA SER A 333 2.71 12.35 22.00
C SER A 333 2.78 11.33 20.85
N ALA A 334 3.22 10.11 21.16
CA ALA A 334 3.36 9.02 20.19
C ALA A 334 3.14 7.64 20.84
N PRO A 335 2.71 6.63 20.05
CA PRO A 335 2.17 6.73 18.69
C PRO A 335 0.77 7.37 18.68
N LYS A 336 0.40 8.08 17.59
CA LYS A 336 -0.95 8.64 17.42
C LYS A 336 -1.89 7.57 16.83
N PRO A 337 -2.70 6.86 17.63
CA PRO A 337 -3.39 5.64 17.19
C PRO A 337 -4.33 5.89 16.02
N LYS A 338 -5.01 7.05 16.03
CA LYS A 338 -5.92 7.47 14.97
C LYS A 338 -5.22 7.63 13.62
N LEU A 339 -4.02 8.23 13.60
CA LEU A 339 -3.25 8.42 12.37
C LEU A 339 -2.70 7.09 11.86
N VAL A 340 -2.13 6.26 12.74
CA VAL A 340 -1.59 4.95 12.36
C VAL A 340 -2.68 4.07 11.73
N LEU A 341 -3.87 4.02 12.33
CA LEU A 341 -5.01 3.28 11.78
C LEU A 341 -5.50 3.85 10.45
N ALA A 342 -5.56 5.18 10.31
CA ALA A 342 -5.96 5.82 9.06
C ALA A 342 -4.98 5.49 7.91
N PHE A 343 -3.67 5.62 8.15
CA PHE A 343 -2.66 5.26 7.15
C PHE A 343 -2.69 3.76 6.81
N ALA A 344 -2.88 2.90 7.80
CA ALA A 344 -3.01 1.47 7.56
C ALA A 344 -4.26 1.11 6.74
N ALA A 345 -5.39 1.78 6.98
CA ALA A 345 -6.60 1.58 6.20
C ALA A 345 -6.40 1.99 4.73
N VAL A 346 -5.80 3.15 4.48
CA VAL A 346 -5.50 3.63 3.12
C VAL A 346 -4.51 2.69 2.42
N ALA A 347 -3.42 2.31 3.08
CA ALA A 347 -2.42 1.40 2.54
C ALA A 347 -3.03 0.01 2.26
N GLY A 348 -3.86 -0.51 3.17
CA GLY A 348 -4.56 -1.78 3.00
C GLY A 348 -5.53 -1.77 1.82
N LEU A 349 -6.31 -0.70 1.65
CA LEU A 349 -7.19 -0.53 0.50
C LEU A 349 -6.41 -0.44 -0.83
N ALA A 350 -5.36 0.38 -0.88
CA ALA A 350 -4.54 0.53 -2.08
C ALA A 350 -3.88 -0.80 -2.47
N PHE A 351 -3.32 -1.53 -1.50
CA PHE A 351 -2.74 -2.85 -1.72
C PHE A 351 -3.79 -3.88 -2.14
N GLY A 352 -4.98 -3.84 -1.54
CA GLY A 352 -6.11 -4.69 -1.90
C GLY A 352 -6.60 -4.49 -3.33
N ILE A 353 -6.74 -3.23 -3.75
CA ILE A 353 -7.11 -2.86 -5.12
C ILE A 353 -6.02 -3.33 -6.10
N GLY A 354 -4.74 -3.06 -5.79
CA GLY A 354 -3.61 -3.48 -6.62
C GLY A 354 -3.55 -5.00 -6.80
N LEU A 355 -3.68 -5.77 -5.70
CA LEU A 355 -3.69 -7.23 -5.75
C LEU A 355 -4.90 -7.77 -6.53
N SER A 356 -6.05 -7.12 -6.39
CA SER A 356 -7.26 -7.48 -7.14
C SER A 356 -7.10 -7.21 -8.64
N PHE A 357 -6.46 -6.10 -9.00
CA PHE A 357 -6.16 -5.77 -10.39
C PHE A 357 -5.18 -6.76 -11.02
N VAL A 358 -4.10 -7.12 -10.30
CA VAL A 358 -3.16 -8.16 -10.76
C VAL A 358 -3.90 -9.49 -10.95
N ARG A 359 -4.73 -9.88 -9.98
CA ARG A 359 -5.54 -11.11 -10.09
C ARG A 359 -6.54 -11.06 -11.24
N HIS A 360 -7.03 -9.87 -11.60
CA HIS A 360 -7.90 -9.65 -12.75
C HIS A 360 -7.15 -9.72 -14.08
N MET A 361 -5.94 -9.16 -14.16
CA MET A 361 -5.10 -9.25 -15.37
C MET A 361 -4.75 -10.70 -15.74
N PHE A 362 -4.68 -11.60 -14.75
CA PHE A 362 -4.46 -13.03 -15.00
C PHE A 362 -5.75 -13.80 -15.36
N ASP A 363 -6.93 -13.20 -15.27
CA ASP A 363 -8.19 -13.84 -15.64
C ASP A 363 -8.44 -13.74 -17.15
N ARG A 364 -8.03 -14.77 -17.91
CA ARG A 364 -8.19 -14.87 -19.38
C ARG A 364 -9.51 -15.54 -19.80
N THR A 365 -10.60 -15.26 -19.11
CA THR A 365 -11.92 -15.83 -19.45
C THR A 365 -12.59 -15.06 -20.60
N VAL A 366 -13.42 -15.75 -21.39
CA VAL A 366 -14.13 -15.16 -22.54
C VAL A 366 -15.28 -14.27 -22.05
N GLY A 367 -15.24 -12.98 -22.36
CA GLY A 367 -16.22 -11.99 -21.90
C GLY A 367 -17.18 -11.47 -22.97
N SER A 368 -16.81 -11.52 -24.26
CA SER A 368 -17.55 -10.86 -25.35
C SER A 368 -17.50 -11.65 -26.66
N ALA A 369 -18.57 -11.60 -27.46
CA ALA A 369 -18.58 -12.14 -28.83
C ALA A 369 -17.49 -11.53 -29.73
N ARG A 370 -17.13 -10.26 -29.51
CA ARG A 370 -16.04 -9.60 -30.25
C ARG A 370 -14.69 -10.24 -29.94
N GLN A 371 -14.45 -10.56 -28.67
CA GLN A 371 -13.22 -11.21 -28.22
C GLN A 371 -13.05 -12.60 -28.83
N ILE A 372 -14.15 -13.33 -29.07
CA ILE A 372 -14.14 -14.62 -29.77
C ILE A 372 -13.74 -14.43 -31.23
N ARG A 373 -14.37 -13.48 -31.93
CA ARG A 373 -14.10 -13.20 -33.34
C ARG A 373 -12.65 -12.78 -33.59
N GLU A 374 -12.13 -11.87 -32.77
CA GLU A 374 -10.77 -11.35 -32.91
C GLU A 374 -9.68 -12.38 -32.57
N ASN A 375 -9.90 -13.23 -31.55
CA ASN A 375 -8.86 -14.16 -31.08
C ASN A 375 -8.93 -15.56 -31.70
N LEU A 376 -10.13 -16.05 -32.05
CA LEU A 376 -10.33 -17.38 -32.64
C LEU A 376 -10.59 -17.34 -34.14
N GLY A 377 -11.01 -16.19 -34.70
CA GLY A 377 -11.39 -16.09 -36.12
C GLY A 377 -12.71 -16.81 -36.45
N VAL A 378 -13.52 -17.13 -35.43
CA VAL A 378 -14.80 -17.84 -35.56
C VAL A 378 -15.94 -16.90 -35.18
N GLU A 379 -17.05 -16.96 -35.92
CA GLU A 379 -18.24 -16.13 -35.65
C GLU A 379 -18.97 -16.59 -34.38
N CYS A 380 -19.55 -15.62 -33.66
CA CYS A 380 -20.44 -15.91 -32.54
C CYS A 380 -21.88 -16.00 -33.05
N VAL A 381 -22.42 -17.22 -33.06
CA VAL A 381 -23.78 -17.57 -33.53
C VAL A 381 -24.85 -16.90 -32.68
N GLY A 382 -24.56 -16.65 -31.40
CA GLY A 382 -25.47 -15.94 -30.52
C GLY A 382 -24.98 -15.84 -29.09
N GLU A 383 -25.53 -14.87 -28.38
CA GLU A 383 -25.34 -14.69 -26.94
C GLU A 383 -26.63 -15.06 -26.22
N LEU A 384 -26.57 -15.94 -25.23
CA LEU A 384 -27.71 -16.36 -24.42
C LEU A 384 -27.63 -15.72 -23.04
N PRO A 385 -28.66 -14.95 -22.61
CA PRO A 385 -28.66 -14.29 -21.31
C PRO A 385 -28.73 -15.30 -20.16
N ARG A 386 -28.26 -14.89 -18.97
CA ARG A 386 -28.37 -15.70 -17.75
C ARG A 386 -29.83 -15.96 -17.36
N ILE A 387 -30.18 -17.23 -17.19
CA ILE A 387 -31.48 -17.66 -16.68
C ILE A 387 -31.45 -17.62 -15.14
N GLY A 388 -31.93 -16.54 -14.53
CA GLY A 388 -32.22 -16.45 -13.09
C GLY A 388 -31.01 -16.51 -12.13
N ARG A 389 -31.25 -16.20 -10.84
CA ARG A 389 -30.21 -15.96 -9.80
C ARG A 389 -29.95 -17.15 -8.87
N ARG A 390 -30.61 -18.28 -9.08
CA ARG A 390 -30.47 -19.50 -8.25
C ARG A 390 -29.64 -20.52 -9.02
N ARG A 391 -28.82 -21.30 -8.30
CA ARG A 391 -27.89 -22.36 -8.77
C ARG A 391 -28.47 -23.44 -9.70
N GLU A 392 -29.69 -23.29 -10.20
CA GLU A 392 -30.30 -24.17 -11.18
C GLU A 392 -29.77 -23.82 -12.56
N THR A 393 -28.66 -24.45 -12.94
CA THR A 393 -28.23 -24.55 -14.33
C THR A 393 -29.41 -24.99 -15.19
N GLY A 394 -29.90 -24.07 -16.01
CA GLY A 394 -30.58 -24.33 -17.29
C GLY A 394 -31.56 -25.50 -17.29
N ARG A 395 -32.83 -25.21 -16.99
CA ARG A 395 -33.91 -26.14 -17.31
C ARG A 395 -33.96 -26.34 -18.83
N ILE A 396 -34.13 -27.58 -19.25
CA ILE A 396 -34.01 -28.01 -20.64
C ILE A 396 -35.27 -27.65 -21.47
N ASP A 397 -36.35 -27.24 -20.80
CA ASP A 397 -37.67 -26.92 -21.32
C ASP A 397 -38.08 -25.44 -21.15
N GLU A 398 -37.14 -24.53 -20.86
CA GLU A 398 -37.44 -23.11 -20.58
C GLU A 398 -38.10 -22.41 -21.77
N VAL A 399 -37.77 -22.82 -23.00
CA VAL A 399 -38.41 -22.32 -24.23
C VAL A 399 -39.91 -22.65 -24.29
N LEU A 400 -40.30 -23.86 -23.88
CA LEU A 400 -41.71 -24.29 -23.83
C LEU A 400 -42.48 -23.53 -22.76
N ARG A 401 -41.84 -23.31 -21.61
CA ARG A 401 -42.47 -22.67 -20.45
C ARG A 401 -42.59 -21.15 -20.60
N LYS A 402 -41.58 -20.51 -21.19
CA LYS A 402 -41.52 -19.06 -21.41
C LYS A 402 -41.12 -18.71 -22.86
N PRO A 403 -42.06 -18.80 -23.81
CA PRO A 403 -41.80 -18.50 -25.22
C PRO A 403 -41.37 -17.06 -25.53
N HIS A 404 -41.69 -16.11 -24.63
CA HIS A 404 -41.40 -14.68 -24.79
C HIS A 404 -40.24 -14.18 -23.92
N ALA A 405 -39.52 -15.07 -23.22
CA ALA A 405 -38.37 -14.67 -22.42
C ALA A 405 -37.20 -14.19 -23.31
N PRO A 406 -36.34 -13.28 -22.83
CA PRO A 406 -35.14 -12.85 -23.55
C PRO A 406 -34.24 -14.02 -23.99
N TYR A 407 -34.15 -15.07 -23.16
CA TYR A 407 -33.41 -16.28 -23.48
C TYR A 407 -33.94 -16.97 -24.74
N THR A 408 -35.26 -17.16 -24.84
CA THR A 408 -35.91 -17.77 -26.01
C THR A 408 -35.77 -16.89 -27.25
N GLY A 409 -35.82 -15.57 -27.11
CA GLY A 409 -35.54 -14.64 -28.20
C GLY A 409 -34.12 -14.77 -28.75
N SER A 410 -33.12 -14.82 -27.86
CA SER A 410 -31.72 -15.06 -28.24
C SER A 410 -31.50 -16.43 -28.88
N LEU A 411 -32.19 -17.47 -28.41
CA LEU A 411 -32.07 -18.81 -28.98
C LEU A 411 -32.73 -18.91 -30.36
N ARG A 412 -33.86 -18.22 -30.60
CA ARG A 412 -34.44 -18.05 -31.94
C ARG A 412 -33.49 -17.37 -32.89
N LYS A 413 -32.83 -16.30 -32.44
CA LYS A 413 -31.82 -15.62 -33.23
C LYS A 413 -30.66 -16.58 -33.56
N ALA A 414 -30.11 -17.26 -32.56
CA ALA A 414 -29.04 -18.24 -32.77
C ALA A 414 -29.44 -19.33 -33.76
N ARG A 415 -30.68 -19.84 -33.68
CA ARG A 415 -31.22 -20.78 -34.67
C ARG A 415 -31.26 -20.19 -36.08
N THR A 416 -31.71 -18.96 -36.24
CA THR A 416 -31.73 -18.28 -37.54
C THR A 416 -30.31 -18.15 -38.10
N GLU A 417 -29.34 -17.75 -37.28
CA GLU A 417 -27.92 -17.67 -37.68
C GLU A 417 -27.35 -19.03 -38.07
N ILE A 418 -27.68 -20.11 -37.33
CA ILE A 418 -27.31 -21.49 -37.70
C ILE A 418 -27.89 -21.83 -39.07
N SER A 419 -29.16 -21.55 -39.30
CA SER A 419 -29.84 -21.85 -40.58
C SER A 419 -29.33 -21.00 -41.75
N LEU A 420 -28.73 -19.84 -41.48
CA LEU A 420 -28.15 -18.94 -42.48
C LEU A 420 -26.67 -19.23 -42.75
N ALA A 421 -26.03 -20.11 -41.97
CA ALA A 421 -24.66 -20.49 -42.21
C ALA A 421 -24.55 -21.12 -43.60
N GLU A 422 -23.64 -20.60 -44.43
CA GLU A 422 -23.37 -21.13 -45.77
C GLU A 422 -22.67 -22.49 -45.66
N THR A 423 -23.48 -23.55 -45.62
CA THR A 423 -23.04 -24.94 -45.75
C THR A 423 -23.36 -25.45 -47.15
N ASP A 424 -22.53 -26.36 -47.68
CA ASP A 424 -22.74 -26.98 -49.00
C ASP A 424 -24.07 -27.77 -49.10
N HIS A 425 -24.70 -28.06 -47.96
CA HIS A 425 -25.89 -28.90 -47.78
C HIS A 425 -26.80 -28.25 -46.72
N PRO A 426 -28.13 -28.42 -46.78
CA PRO A 426 -29.01 -27.96 -45.70
C PRO A 426 -28.67 -28.68 -44.39
N ILE A 427 -28.52 -27.95 -43.29
CA ILE A 427 -28.11 -28.50 -41.99
C ILE A 427 -29.21 -29.43 -41.44
N ARG A 428 -28.97 -30.74 -41.53
CA ARG A 428 -29.81 -31.78 -40.92
C ARG A 428 -29.14 -32.38 -39.70
N PHE A 429 -27.81 -32.53 -39.72
CA PHE A 429 -27.02 -33.12 -38.64
C PHE A 429 -26.19 -32.04 -37.93
N LEU A 430 -26.68 -31.59 -36.77
CA LEU A 430 -26.08 -30.51 -35.99
C LEU A 430 -25.39 -31.04 -34.73
N GLY A 431 -24.09 -30.83 -34.59
CA GLY A 431 -23.32 -31.18 -33.40
C GLY A 431 -23.19 -30.02 -32.41
N MET A 432 -23.29 -30.32 -31.11
CA MET A 432 -22.98 -29.35 -30.05
C MET A 432 -21.88 -29.89 -29.13
N THR A 433 -20.83 -29.11 -28.93
CA THR A 433 -19.73 -29.46 -28.02
C THR A 433 -19.30 -28.27 -27.17
N ALA A 434 -18.56 -28.49 -26.10
CA ALA A 434 -18.05 -27.44 -25.21
C ALA A 434 -16.58 -27.68 -24.85
N ALA A 435 -15.84 -26.60 -24.56
CA ALA A 435 -14.42 -26.68 -24.20
C ALA A 435 -14.22 -27.11 -22.74
N SER A 436 -15.22 -26.87 -21.89
CA SER A 436 -15.22 -27.21 -20.46
C SER A 436 -16.51 -27.93 -20.11
N ASP A 437 -16.49 -28.72 -19.03
CA ASP A 437 -17.65 -29.45 -18.49
C ASP A 437 -18.64 -28.49 -17.82
N GLY A 438 -19.24 -27.64 -18.64
CA GLY A 438 -20.29 -26.70 -18.27
C GLY A 438 -21.66 -27.35 -18.43
N GLY A 439 -22.55 -27.13 -17.45
CA GLY A 439 -23.94 -27.58 -17.53
C GLY A 439 -24.75 -26.90 -18.65
N SER A 440 -24.20 -25.87 -19.29
CA SER A 440 -24.91 -25.07 -20.28
C SER A 440 -25.07 -25.77 -21.64
N LYS A 441 -24.20 -26.73 -22.00
CA LYS A 441 -24.31 -27.48 -23.27
C LYS A 441 -25.63 -28.26 -23.36
N SER A 442 -25.88 -29.18 -22.44
CA SER A 442 -27.11 -29.99 -22.40
C SER A 442 -28.38 -29.12 -22.32
N SER A 443 -28.31 -28.00 -21.58
CA SER A 443 -29.42 -27.03 -21.50
C SER A 443 -29.69 -26.38 -22.85
N VAL A 444 -28.64 -25.96 -23.57
CA VAL A 444 -28.80 -25.38 -24.91
C VAL A 444 -29.35 -26.42 -25.88
N VAL A 445 -28.79 -27.64 -25.89
CA VAL A 445 -29.20 -28.73 -26.79
C VAL A 445 -30.70 -28.98 -26.69
N GLY A 446 -31.23 -29.22 -25.47
CA GLY A 446 -32.65 -29.56 -25.37
C GLY A 446 -33.60 -28.35 -25.51
N ASN A 447 -33.19 -27.13 -25.14
CA ASN A 447 -34.00 -25.95 -25.44
C ASN A 447 -34.02 -25.64 -26.95
N LEU A 448 -32.91 -25.89 -27.65
CA LEU A 448 -32.84 -25.73 -29.10
C LEU A 448 -33.68 -26.81 -29.80
N ALA A 449 -33.62 -28.06 -29.32
CA ALA A 449 -34.45 -29.15 -29.82
C ALA A 449 -35.95 -28.86 -29.65
N ALA A 450 -36.35 -28.38 -28.46
CA ALA A 450 -37.71 -27.92 -28.22
C ALA A 450 -38.11 -26.78 -29.17
N LEU A 451 -37.19 -25.85 -29.46
CA LEU A 451 -37.44 -24.75 -30.37
C LEU A 451 -37.63 -25.19 -31.84
N TYR A 452 -36.84 -26.16 -32.31
CA TYR A 452 -37.02 -26.76 -33.64
C TYR A 452 -38.33 -27.52 -33.75
N SER A 453 -38.68 -28.29 -32.72
CA SER A 453 -39.97 -28.97 -32.69
C SER A 453 -41.17 -28.00 -32.66
N MET A 454 -41.11 -26.92 -31.86
CA MET A 454 -42.16 -25.89 -31.84
C MET A 454 -42.40 -25.23 -33.21
N SER A 455 -41.41 -25.26 -34.11
CA SER A 455 -41.58 -24.75 -35.48
C SER A 455 -42.11 -25.79 -36.48
N GLY A 456 -42.49 -26.98 -36.00
CA GLY A 456 -43.04 -28.05 -36.82
C GLY A 456 -42.00 -29.00 -37.41
N LEU A 457 -40.73 -28.91 -37.05
CA LEU A 457 -39.69 -29.84 -37.52
C LEU A 457 -39.60 -31.07 -36.63
N LYS A 458 -39.61 -32.26 -37.24
CA LYS A 458 -39.34 -33.51 -36.52
C LYS A 458 -37.89 -33.53 -36.05
N THR A 459 -37.72 -33.43 -34.74
CA THR A 459 -36.40 -33.24 -34.12
C THR A 459 -36.02 -34.47 -33.30
N LEU A 460 -34.85 -35.05 -33.60
CA LEU A 460 -34.23 -36.11 -32.81
C LEU A 460 -33.02 -35.56 -32.06
N VAL A 461 -32.92 -35.84 -30.76
CA VAL A 461 -31.71 -35.54 -29.98
C VAL A 461 -30.98 -36.85 -29.69
N ILE A 462 -29.70 -36.92 -30.07
CA ILE A 462 -28.83 -38.05 -29.77
C ILE A 462 -27.89 -37.63 -28.64
N ASP A 463 -27.99 -38.31 -27.51
CA ASP A 463 -27.17 -38.06 -26.34
C ASP A 463 -25.85 -38.85 -26.46
N ALA A 464 -24.83 -38.18 -26.98
CA ALA A 464 -23.52 -38.77 -27.25
C ALA A 464 -22.50 -38.51 -26.11
N ASP A 465 -22.91 -37.79 -25.06
CA ASP A 465 -22.09 -37.51 -23.89
C ASP A 465 -22.34 -38.54 -22.79
N VAL A 466 -21.44 -39.52 -22.72
CA VAL A 466 -21.51 -40.63 -21.74
C VAL A 466 -21.23 -40.14 -20.32
N GLN A 467 -20.53 -39.01 -20.15
CA GLN A 467 -20.14 -38.49 -18.84
C GLN A 467 -21.18 -37.51 -18.27
N HIS A 468 -21.78 -36.70 -19.14
CA HIS A 468 -22.77 -35.68 -18.77
C HIS A 468 -24.06 -35.82 -19.59
N THR A 469 -24.70 -36.97 -19.42
CA THR A 469 -25.90 -37.39 -20.13
C THR A 469 -27.06 -36.40 -19.96
N ILE A 470 -27.56 -35.82 -21.06
CA ILE A 470 -28.77 -34.98 -21.09
C ILE A 470 -29.95 -35.73 -20.49
N THR A 471 -30.02 -37.03 -20.77
CA THR A 471 -31.03 -37.96 -20.25
C THR A 471 -31.13 -37.92 -18.72
N ALA A 472 -30.01 -37.85 -17.99
CA ALA A 472 -30.01 -37.79 -16.52
C ALA A 472 -30.59 -36.47 -15.98
N ARG A 473 -30.44 -35.36 -16.72
CA ARG A 473 -31.05 -34.06 -16.37
C ARG A 473 -32.51 -33.95 -16.83
N LEU A 474 -32.87 -34.62 -17.93
CA LEU A 474 -34.23 -34.70 -18.48
C LEU A 474 -35.15 -35.70 -17.75
N LEU A 475 -34.60 -36.76 -17.14
CA LEU A 475 -35.32 -37.82 -16.41
C LEU A 475 -35.10 -37.76 -14.89
N GLY A 476 -34.55 -36.66 -14.36
CA GLY A 476 -34.39 -36.48 -12.91
C GLY A 476 -35.72 -36.61 -12.13
N PRO A 477 -35.67 -36.94 -10.83
CA PRO A 477 -36.81 -37.41 -10.00
C PRO A 477 -37.94 -36.39 -9.75
N SER A 478 -37.93 -35.23 -10.41
CA SER A 478 -38.89 -34.12 -10.22
C SER A 478 -39.66 -33.73 -11.48
N GLY A 479 -39.55 -34.50 -12.57
CA GLY A 479 -40.37 -34.33 -13.77
C GLY A 479 -41.83 -34.71 -13.49
N THR A 480 -42.66 -33.75 -13.10
CA THR A 480 -44.06 -33.94 -12.68
C THR A 480 -45.06 -34.14 -13.83
N HIS A 481 -44.59 -34.38 -15.06
CA HIS A 481 -45.48 -34.67 -16.19
C HIS A 481 -44.85 -35.72 -17.12
N GLY A 482 -45.43 -36.93 -17.12
CA GLY A 482 -45.16 -37.98 -18.10
C GLY A 482 -45.14 -39.36 -17.46
N GLY A 483 -46.09 -40.23 -17.83
CA GLY A 483 -46.06 -41.65 -17.48
C GLY A 483 -44.84 -42.38 -18.11
N PRO A 484 -44.69 -43.70 -17.88
CA PRO A 484 -43.57 -44.47 -18.45
C PRO A 484 -43.53 -44.29 -19.97
N CYS A 485 -42.40 -43.82 -20.50
CA CYS A 485 -42.19 -43.74 -21.94
C CYS A 485 -42.25 -45.17 -22.49
N GLN A 486 -43.17 -45.44 -23.42
CA GLN A 486 -43.31 -46.75 -24.05
C GLN A 486 -42.25 -46.93 -25.12
N ASP A 487 -41.66 -48.13 -25.20
CA ASP A 487 -40.70 -48.50 -26.22
C ASP A 487 -41.38 -48.64 -27.61
N PRO A 488 -40.92 -47.94 -28.65
CA PRO A 488 -41.13 -48.38 -30.02
C PRO A 488 -39.97 -49.28 -30.48
N ALA A 489 -40.35 -50.42 -31.07
CA ALA A 489 -39.53 -51.56 -31.42
C ALA A 489 -38.59 -51.39 -32.65
N TRP A 490 -38.05 -50.19 -32.90
CA TRP A 490 -36.98 -50.00 -33.87
C TRP A 490 -36.04 -48.88 -33.39
N LEU A 491 -34.78 -49.24 -33.11
CA LEU A 491 -33.68 -48.40 -32.60
C LEU A 491 -33.74 -47.85 -31.16
N ASN A 492 -34.67 -48.30 -30.31
CA ASN A 492 -34.73 -47.93 -28.88
C ASN A 492 -34.83 -46.40 -28.63
N ILE A 493 -35.47 -45.70 -29.58
CA ILE A 493 -35.73 -44.26 -29.53
C ILE A 493 -36.90 -44.03 -28.59
N THR A 494 -36.67 -43.27 -27.51
CA THR A 494 -37.73 -42.94 -26.55
C THR A 494 -38.52 -41.73 -27.01
N SER A 495 -39.76 -41.95 -27.46
CA SER A 495 -40.75 -40.89 -27.65
C SER A 495 -41.63 -40.80 -26.40
N CYS A 496 -41.53 -39.70 -25.65
CA CYS A 496 -42.28 -39.53 -24.41
C CYS A 496 -43.54 -38.68 -24.66
N PRO A 497 -44.74 -39.17 -24.30
CA PRO A 497 -45.98 -38.43 -24.53
C PRO A 497 -45.98 -37.11 -23.74
N GLY A 498 -46.17 -35.98 -24.45
CA GLY A 498 -46.13 -34.62 -23.89
C GLY A 498 -44.83 -33.85 -24.14
N ARG A 499 -43.83 -34.46 -24.80
CA ARG A 499 -42.60 -33.78 -25.27
C ARG A 499 -42.65 -33.59 -26.77
N SER A 500 -42.05 -32.49 -27.24
CA SER A 500 -42.13 -32.10 -28.65
C SER A 500 -41.04 -32.75 -29.51
N PHE A 501 -39.96 -33.30 -28.92
CA PHE A 501 -38.85 -33.93 -29.66
C PHE A 501 -38.56 -35.34 -29.14
N ASP A 502 -37.99 -36.18 -30.00
CA ASP A 502 -37.59 -37.55 -29.67
C ASP A 502 -36.16 -37.58 -29.13
N LEU A 503 -35.89 -38.48 -28.17
CA LEU A 503 -34.58 -38.60 -27.52
C LEU A 503 -34.04 -40.01 -27.68
N LEU A 504 -32.78 -40.10 -28.10
CA LEU A 504 -31.99 -41.31 -28.11
C LEU A 504 -30.96 -41.25 -26.97
N PRO A 505 -31.21 -41.96 -25.85
CA PRO A 505 -30.38 -41.85 -24.66
C PRO A 505 -29.03 -42.56 -24.81
N GLY A 506 -27.96 -41.91 -24.37
CA GLY A 506 -26.58 -42.40 -24.46
C GLY A 506 -26.27 -43.74 -23.77
N PRO A 507 -26.85 -44.10 -22.60
CA PRO A 507 -26.58 -45.38 -21.95
C PRO A 507 -27.13 -46.62 -22.69
N VAL A 508 -28.06 -46.41 -23.62
CA VAL A 508 -28.70 -47.46 -24.41
C VAL A 508 -27.82 -47.89 -25.59
N ILE A 509 -26.87 -47.05 -25.98
CA ILE A 509 -25.98 -47.26 -27.10
C ILE A 509 -24.58 -47.39 -26.53
N ASP A 510 -23.77 -48.31 -27.05
CA ASP A 510 -22.33 -48.27 -26.79
C ASP A 510 -21.78 -47.01 -27.49
N ALA A 511 -21.94 -45.85 -26.85
CA ALA A 511 -21.78 -44.53 -27.47
C ALA A 511 -20.37 -44.39 -28.05
N ARG A 512 -19.36 -45.03 -27.47
CA ARG A 512 -18.00 -45.08 -28.04
C ARG A 512 -17.94 -45.78 -29.40
N LYS A 513 -18.76 -46.82 -29.61
CA LYS A 513 -18.89 -47.50 -30.91
C LYS A 513 -19.72 -46.68 -31.89
N LEU A 514 -20.80 -46.04 -31.45
CA LEU A 514 -21.63 -45.20 -32.33
C LEU A 514 -20.91 -43.91 -32.75
N LEU A 515 -20.08 -43.34 -31.88
CA LEU A 515 -19.28 -42.13 -32.14
C LEU A 515 -18.13 -42.36 -33.13
N MET A 516 -17.94 -43.59 -33.63
CA MET A 516 -17.01 -43.86 -34.72
C MET A 516 -17.62 -43.41 -36.06
N PRO A 517 -16.87 -42.69 -36.90
CA PRO A 517 -17.39 -42.13 -38.14
C PRO A 517 -18.19 -43.13 -39.01
N LYS A 518 -17.62 -44.29 -39.29
CA LYS A 518 -18.24 -45.34 -40.11
C LYS A 518 -19.58 -45.86 -39.56
N ASN A 519 -19.67 -45.97 -38.23
CA ASN A 519 -20.87 -46.51 -37.59
C ASN A 519 -21.97 -45.43 -37.53
N MET A 520 -21.57 -44.18 -37.34
CA MET A 520 -22.51 -43.06 -37.41
C MET A 520 -23.03 -42.86 -38.84
N GLU A 521 -22.19 -42.94 -39.87
CA GLU A 521 -22.64 -42.87 -41.27
C GLU A 521 -23.68 -43.97 -41.60
N ALA A 522 -23.45 -45.20 -41.15
CA ALA A 522 -24.40 -46.30 -41.29
C ALA A 522 -25.73 -46.01 -40.57
N PHE A 523 -25.66 -45.48 -39.35
CA PHE A 523 -26.83 -45.14 -38.55
C PHE A 523 -27.63 -43.94 -39.14
N LEU A 524 -26.93 -42.89 -39.57
CA LEU A 524 -27.57 -41.72 -40.19
C LEU A 524 -28.18 -42.08 -41.54
N SER A 525 -27.51 -42.91 -42.34
CA SER A 525 -28.07 -43.39 -43.61
C SER A 525 -29.33 -44.23 -43.39
N GLU A 526 -29.38 -45.07 -42.35
CA GLU A 526 -30.58 -45.82 -41.95
C GLU A 526 -31.75 -44.90 -41.53
N LEU A 527 -31.46 -43.84 -40.76
CA LEU A 527 -32.45 -42.82 -40.38
C LEU A 527 -32.99 -42.04 -41.60
N THR A 528 -32.17 -41.83 -42.62
CA THR A 528 -32.58 -41.13 -43.85
C THR A 528 -33.24 -42.03 -44.90
N ALA A 529 -32.97 -43.34 -44.88
CA ALA A 529 -33.43 -44.30 -45.89
C ALA A 529 -34.83 -44.88 -45.62
N CYS A 530 -35.43 -44.56 -44.47
CA CYS A 530 -36.79 -44.96 -44.16
C CYS A 530 -37.81 -44.13 -44.95
N ASP A 531 -38.39 -44.70 -46.02
CA ASP A 531 -39.46 -44.12 -46.86
C ASP A 531 -40.83 -43.99 -46.14
N LEU A 532 -40.93 -44.37 -44.85
CA LEU A 532 -42.14 -44.12 -44.06
C LEU A 532 -42.15 -42.67 -43.55
N PRO A 533 -43.25 -41.91 -43.76
CA PRO A 533 -43.36 -40.52 -43.30
C PRO A 533 -43.31 -40.37 -41.76
N SER A 534 -43.46 -41.47 -41.02
CA SER A 534 -43.33 -41.53 -39.56
C SER A 534 -41.86 -41.52 -39.08
N CYS A 535 -40.90 -41.84 -39.95
CA CYS A 535 -39.52 -42.18 -39.59
C CYS A 535 -38.48 -41.13 -39.99
N ALA A 536 -38.81 -40.21 -40.89
CA ALA A 536 -37.90 -39.16 -41.33
C ALA A 536 -37.81 -38.01 -40.31
N TYR A 537 -36.60 -37.70 -39.84
CA TYR A 537 -36.32 -36.53 -39.02
C TYR A 537 -35.80 -35.38 -39.88
N ASP A 538 -36.34 -34.19 -39.66
CA ASP A 538 -35.91 -32.98 -40.38
C ASP A 538 -34.59 -32.45 -39.82
N ILE A 539 -34.38 -32.60 -38.52
CA ILE A 539 -33.15 -32.20 -37.83
C ILE A 539 -32.77 -33.18 -36.72
N VAL A 540 -31.49 -33.55 -36.70
CA VAL A 540 -30.88 -34.41 -35.70
C VAL A 540 -29.81 -33.60 -34.97
N ILE A 541 -29.99 -33.40 -33.67
CA ILE A 541 -29.05 -32.67 -32.82
C ILE A 541 -28.25 -33.68 -32.00
N LEU A 542 -26.94 -33.68 -32.19
CA LEU A 542 -26.01 -34.55 -31.47
C LEU A 542 -25.38 -33.78 -30.30
N ASP A 543 -25.63 -34.23 -29.06
CA ASP A 543 -24.88 -33.76 -27.89
C ASP A 543 -23.52 -34.44 -27.85
N MET A 544 -22.52 -33.78 -28.44
CA MET A 544 -21.17 -34.32 -28.52
C MET A 544 -20.44 -34.16 -27.18
N PRO A 545 -19.53 -35.08 -26.83
CA PRO A 545 -18.71 -34.95 -25.63
C PRO A 545 -17.89 -33.64 -25.64
N THR A 546 -17.49 -33.19 -24.46
CA THR A 546 -16.65 -32.00 -24.30
C THR A 546 -15.19 -32.32 -24.64
N LEU A 547 -14.35 -31.29 -24.82
CA LEU A 547 -12.91 -31.48 -24.96
C LEU A 547 -12.31 -32.19 -23.73
N ALA A 548 -12.84 -31.92 -22.54
CA ALA A 548 -12.40 -32.54 -21.28
C ALA A 548 -12.75 -34.03 -21.20
N SER A 549 -13.88 -34.46 -21.79
CA SER A 549 -14.28 -35.87 -21.86
C SER A 549 -13.42 -36.73 -22.81
N GLY A 550 -12.72 -36.10 -23.76
CA GLY A 550 -11.72 -36.76 -24.62
C GLY A 550 -11.79 -36.35 -26.09
N ALA A 551 -10.65 -35.95 -26.66
CA ALA A 551 -10.53 -35.43 -28.02
C ALA A 551 -10.86 -36.46 -29.13
N ASP A 552 -10.68 -37.76 -28.88
CA ASP A 552 -10.93 -38.81 -29.87
C ASP A 552 -12.40 -38.95 -30.25
N LEU A 553 -13.31 -38.60 -29.33
CA LEU A 553 -14.75 -38.69 -29.55
C LEU A 553 -15.29 -37.50 -30.37
N LEU A 554 -14.52 -36.42 -30.50
CA LEU A 554 -14.86 -35.26 -31.33
C LEU A 554 -14.68 -35.53 -32.83
N LYS A 555 -14.03 -36.65 -33.19
CA LYS A 555 -13.82 -37.06 -34.60
C LYS A 555 -15.11 -37.28 -35.38
N ILE A 556 -16.23 -37.53 -34.69
CA ILE A 556 -17.54 -37.65 -35.34
C ILE A 556 -17.99 -36.37 -36.06
N GLY A 557 -17.46 -35.22 -35.65
CA GLY A 557 -17.84 -33.94 -36.25
C GLY A 557 -17.55 -33.86 -37.75
N SER A 558 -16.71 -34.73 -38.32
CA SER A 558 -16.44 -34.77 -39.77
C SER A 558 -17.63 -35.25 -40.61
N ILE A 559 -18.63 -35.89 -40.00
CA ILE A 559 -19.84 -36.40 -40.68
C ILE A 559 -21.04 -35.46 -40.51
N LEU A 560 -20.94 -34.54 -39.56
CA LEU A 560 -22.00 -33.60 -39.27
C LEU A 560 -21.95 -32.46 -40.28
N ASP A 561 -23.12 -31.90 -40.59
CA ASP A 561 -23.23 -30.74 -41.48
C ASP A 561 -22.65 -29.48 -40.81
N GLY A 562 -22.64 -29.45 -39.47
CA GLY A 562 -22.09 -28.35 -38.71
C GLY A 562 -21.96 -28.63 -37.21
N VAL A 563 -20.94 -28.03 -36.59
CA VAL A 563 -20.66 -28.11 -35.15
C VAL A 563 -20.69 -26.71 -34.53
N VAL A 564 -21.48 -26.55 -33.47
CA VAL A 564 -21.56 -25.34 -32.66
C VAL A 564 -20.84 -25.56 -31.33
N MET A 565 -19.91 -24.66 -31.01
CA MET A 565 -19.18 -24.68 -29.74
C MET A 565 -19.93 -23.86 -28.70
N VAL A 566 -20.21 -24.43 -27.53
CA VAL A 566 -20.85 -23.74 -26.41
C VAL A 566 -19.77 -23.27 -25.45
N ALA A 567 -19.73 -21.96 -25.20
CA ALA A 567 -18.83 -21.32 -24.23
C ALA A 567 -19.64 -20.65 -23.12
N GLU A 568 -19.12 -20.62 -21.90
CA GLU A 568 -19.75 -19.92 -20.78
C GLU A 568 -19.04 -18.59 -20.50
N CYS A 569 -19.78 -17.49 -20.54
CA CYS A 569 -19.24 -16.14 -20.32
C CYS A 569 -18.68 -15.99 -18.89
N GLY A 570 -17.38 -15.69 -18.80
CA GLY A 570 -16.65 -15.53 -17.55
C GLY A 570 -16.22 -16.83 -16.86
N GLU A 571 -16.46 -18.00 -17.45
CA GLU A 571 -16.02 -19.31 -16.93
C GLU A 571 -15.10 -20.05 -17.92
N THR A 572 -15.42 -20.03 -19.22
CA THR A 572 -14.56 -20.69 -20.22
C THR A 572 -13.32 -19.84 -20.52
N HIS A 573 -12.15 -20.44 -20.35
CA HIS A 573 -10.87 -19.82 -20.70
C HIS A 573 -10.69 -19.75 -22.22
N LEU A 574 -10.09 -18.65 -22.70
CA LEU A 574 -9.84 -18.47 -24.13
C LEU A 574 -8.91 -19.55 -24.70
N ASP A 575 -7.92 -19.95 -23.90
CA ASP A 575 -6.94 -20.97 -24.30
C ASP A 575 -7.59 -22.35 -24.50
N THR A 576 -8.53 -22.76 -23.64
CA THR A 576 -9.24 -24.04 -23.80
C THR A 576 -10.20 -24.03 -25.00
N LEU A 577 -10.86 -22.91 -25.27
CA LEU A 577 -11.70 -22.75 -26.46
C LEU A 577 -10.85 -22.78 -27.75
N ARG A 578 -9.63 -22.24 -27.70
CA ARG A 578 -8.67 -22.29 -28.80
C ARG A 578 -8.20 -23.72 -29.07
N ASP A 579 -7.94 -24.49 -28.02
CA ASP A 579 -7.58 -25.90 -28.15
C ASP A 579 -8.73 -26.73 -28.72
N LEU A 580 -9.97 -26.50 -28.28
CA LEU A 580 -11.16 -27.15 -28.88
C LEU A 580 -11.26 -26.85 -30.38
N THR A 581 -11.08 -25.58 -30.76
CA THR A 581 -11.12 -25.15 -32.16
C THR A 581 -10.06 -25.85 -32.98
N ARG A 582 -8.83 -25.98 -32.46
CA ARG A 582 -7.74 -26.72 -33.11
C ARG A 582 -8.07 -28.21 -33.25
N THR A 583 -8.65 -28.83 -32.23
CA THR A 583 -9.05 -30.25 -32.28
C THR A 583 -10.11 -30.48 -33.36
N LEU A 584 -11.14 -29.63 -33.41
CA LEU A 584 -12.21 -29.71 -34.42
C LEU A 584 -11.66 -29.47 -35.84
N GLN A 585 -10.80 -28.47 -36.03
CA GLN A 585 -10.13 -28.23 -37.31
C GLN A 585 -9.26 -29.42 -37.75
N THR A 586 -8.53 -30.05 -36.82
CA THR A 586 -7.70 -31.23 -37.10
C THR A 586 -8.56 -32.42 -37.54
N SER A 587 -9.74 -32.57 -36.96
CA SER A 587 -10.72 -33.60 -37.33
C SER A 587 -11.51 -33.31 -38.62
N ARG A 588 -11.30 -32.15 -39.25
CA ARG A 588 -12.08 -31.65 -40.40
C ARG A 588 -13.57 -31.50 -40.13
N SER A 589 -13.93 -31.15 -38.89
CA SER A 589 -15.32 -30.86 -38.54
C SER A 589 -15.70 -29.44 -39.01
N PRO A 590 -16.86 -29.24 -39.69
CA PRO A 590 -17.32 -27.92 -40.09
C PRO A 590 -17.78 -27.12 -38.87
N ILE A 591 -17.08 -26.03 -38.53
CA ILE A 591 -17.39 -25.19 -37.36
C ILE A 591 -18.34 -24.08 -37.79
N LEU A 592 -19.59 -24.12 -37.31
CA LEU A 592 -20.61 -23.10 -37.61
C LEU A 592 -20.39 -21.83 -36.78
N GLY A 593 -19.92 -21.99 -35.54
CA GLY A 593 -19.52 -20.87 -34.70
C GLY A 593 -19.59 -21.16 -33.20
N VAL A 594 -19.48 -20.10 -32.39
CA VAL A 594 -19.53 -20.18 -30.93
C VAL A 594 -20.84 -19.60 -30.40
N LEU A 595 -21.51 -20.34 -29.53
CA LEU A 595 -22.66 -19.87 -28.76
C LEU A 595 -22.23 -19.51 -27.34
N LEU A 596 -22.31 -18.22 -27.00
CA LEU A 596 -21.89 -17.71 -25.70
C LEU A 596 -23.08 -17.74 -24.72
N THR A 597 -23.02 -18.62 -23.74
CA THR A 597 -24.04 -18.76 -22.70
C THR A 597 -23.72 -17.89 -21.49
N ARG A 598 -24.75 -17.60 -20.68
CA ARG A 598 -24.64 -16.78 -19.46
C ARG A 598 -24.10 -15.36 -19.72
N ALA A 599 -24.34 -14.83 -20.91
CA ALA A 599 -24.03 -13.45 -21.26
C ALA A 599 -24.80 -12.48 -20.34
N ARG A 600 -24.18 -11.34 -20.00
CA ARG A 600 -24.85 -10.30 -19.22
C ARG A 600 -25.90 -9.60 -20.09
N ALA A 601 -27.08 -9.35 -19.54
CA ALA A 601 -28.19 -8.73 -20.27
C ALA A 601 -27.89 -7.30 -20.78
N ALA A 602 -26.86 -6.63 -20.27
CA ALA A 602 -26.51 -5.25 -20.62
C ALA A 602 -26.12 -5.08 -22.10
N THR A 603 -25.49 -6.09 -22.72
CA THR A 603 -25.09 -6.05 -24.13
C THR A 603 -26.29 -6.02 -25.10
N PHE A 604 -27.49 -6.38 -24.63
CA PHE A 604 -28.69 -6.46 -25.46
C PHE A 604 -29.44 -5.14 -25.63
N LEU A 605 -29.30 -4.20 -24.70
CA LEU A 605 -30.02 -2.91 -24.77
C LEU A 605 -29.37 -1.92 -25.74
N GLN A 606 -28.08 -2.07 -26.03
CA GLN A 606 -27.32 -1.13 -26.85
C GLN A 606 -27.49 -1.35 -28.37
N ARG A 607 -28.20 -2.40 -28.80
CA ARG A 607 -28.54 -2.67 -30.22
C ARG A 607 -29.93 -2.18 -30.64
N ARG A 608 -30.62 -1.41 -29.79
CA ARG A 608 -32.00 -0.92 -30.05
C ARG A 608 -32.11 0.58 -30.37
N THR A 609 -30.99 1.25 -30.60
CA THR A 609 -30.95 2.66 -31.03
C THR A 609 -30.28 2.77 -32.37
#